data_AF-A0A0A1PLC8-F1
#
_entry.id   AF-A0A0A1PLC8-F1
#
_cell.length_a   1.000
_cell.length_b   1.000
_cell.length_c   1.000
_cell.angle_alpha   90.00
_cell.angle_beta   90.00
_cell.angle_gamma   90.00
#
_symmetry.space_group_name_H-M   'P 1'
#
loop_
_entity.id
_entity.type
_entity.pdbx_description
1 polymer ?
#
loop_
_entity_poly.entity_id
_entity_poly.type
_entity_poly.pdbx_seq_one_letter_code
_entity_poly.pdbx_strand_id
1 'polypeptide(L)'
;MTEPTSPPPADALWRDAEGRPFFRHRPKLVGAEITFTLEPDALAWSDGKIEGRLPLHQIGTVRILYRPANLYNKRFRVEVGQRLGKSVWFANLTYRGLMEVEANDAAFAAFVRVLLPAIARAAPKARFFGGEPPWRYGLVALFNLVLVAAGIAVVVEALRSLTWALAGATLAVAGYMGWQMATWLIRNRPVAVDPNAPPPQLVP
;
A
#
# COMPACT_ATOMS: atom_id res chain seq x y z
N MET A 1 -15.23 3.55 14.97
CA MET A 1 -14.16 3.72 15.98
C MET A 1 -12.81 3.59 15.27
N THR A 2 -12.24 4.71 14.86
CA THR A 2 -10.86 4.81 14.39
C THR A 2 -10.00 5.02 15.62
N GLU A 3 -9.22 4.02 16.03
CA GLU A 3 -8.16 4.23 17.01
C GLU A 3 -7.24 5.36 16.52
N PRO A 4 -6.84 6.30 17.38
CA PRO A 4 -5.78 7.23 17.05
C PRO A 4 -4.50 6.43 16.90
N THR A 5 -3.98 6.33 15.68
CA THR A 5 -2.67 5.74 15.36
C THR A 5 -1.61 6.52 16.14
N SER A 6 -1.20 5.98 17.29
CA SER A 6 -0.09 6.50 18.07
C SER A 6 1.15 6.63 17.17
N PRO A 7 1.90 7.75 17.23
CA PRO A 7 3.15 7.85 16.50
C PRO A 7 4.06 6.68 16.91
N PRO A 8 4.76 6.05 15.95
CA PRO A 8 5.67 4.95 16.27
C PRO A 8 6.74 5.46 17.25
N PRO A 9 7.25 4.60 18.16
CA PRO A 9 8.31 4.98 19.08
C PRO A 9 9.50 5.55 18.29
N ALA A 10 10.14 6.59 18.82
CA ALA A 10 11.30 7.25 18.18
C ALA A 10 12.45 6.26 17.88
N ASP A 11 12.49 5.17 18.64
CA ASP A 11 13.49 4.10 18.58
C ASP A 11 13.21 3.07 17.47
N ALA A 12 12.07 3.21 16.77
CA ALA A 12 11.69 2.30 15.68
C ALA A 12 12.46 2.57 14.38
N LEU A 13 13.12 3.73 14.25
CA LEU A 13 13.92 4.04 13.07
C LEU A 13 15.23 3.25 13.08
N TRP A 14 15.37 2.30 12.17
CA TRP A 14 16.62 1.56 12.02
C TRP A 14 17.70 2.43 11.38
N ARG A 15 18.92 2.34 11.91
CA ARG A 15 20.10 3.09 11.46
C ARG A 15 21.28 2.16 11.23
N ASP A 16 22.01 2.36 10.15
CA ASP A 16 23.22 1.61 9.85
C ASP A 16 24.39 2.04 10.77
N ALA A 17 25.56 1.46 10.57
CA ALA A 17 26.75 1.77 11.37
C ALA A 17 27.16 3.26 11.26
N GLU A 18 26.83 3.89 10.13
CA GLU A 18 27.05 5.31 9.83
C GLU A 18 25.91 6.21 10.30
N GLY A 19 24.89 5.66 10.97
CA GLY A 19 23.75 6.39 11.51
C GLY A 19 22.67 6.76 10.49
N ARG A 20 22.78 6.27 9.24
CA ARG A 20 21.85 6.56 8.15
C ARG A 20 20.58 5.73 8.30
N PRO A 21 19.40 6.31 8.07
CA PRO A 21 18.15 5.55 8.13
C PRO A 21 18.13 4.44 7.07
N PHE A 22 17.81 3.22 7.48
CA PHE A 22 17.61 2.12 6.55
C PHE A 22 16.33 1.35 6.87
N PHE A 23 15.82 0.63 5.87
CA PHE A 23 14.71 -0.28 6.02
C PHE A 23 14.97 -1.53 5.20
N ARG A 24 14.71 -2.70 5.77
CA ARG A 24 14.87 -3.98 5.08
C ARG A 24 13.56 -4.73 5.07
N HIS A 25 13.28 -5.40 3.97
CA HIS A 25 12.17 -6.34 3.91
C HIS A 25 12.46 -7.50 2.97
N ARG A 26 11.79 -8.61 3.20
CA ARG A 26 11.79 -9.75 2.27
C ARG A 26 10.42 -9.86 1.59
N PRO A 27 10.29 -9.47 0.30
CA PRO A 27 8.99 -9.36 -0.37
C PRO A 27 8.39 -10.69 -0.81
N LYS A 28 9.20 -11.76 -0.89
CA LYS A 28 8.82 -13.08 -1.39
C LYS A 28 9.31 -14.16 -0.44
N LEU A 29 8.61 -15.29 -0.40
CA LEU A 29 9.00 -16.47 0.36
C LEU A 29 10.41 -16.97 -0.05
N VAL A 30 10.62 -17.11 -1.36
CA VAL A 30 11.91 -17.45 -1.94
C VAL A 30 12.45 -16.20 -2.64
N GLY A 31 13.45 -15.58 -2.03
CA GLY A 31 14.05 -14.35 -2.53
C GLY A 31 14.98 -13.71 -1.51
N ALA A 32 15.86 -12.84 -1.98
CA ALA A 32 16.75 -12.10 -1.09
C ALA A 32 15.99 -11.05 -0.29
N GLU A 33 16.57 -10.70 0.86
CA GLU A 33 16.15 -9.52 1.61
C GLU A 33 16.62 -8.27 0.87
N ILE A 34 15.72 -7.31 0.69
CA ILE A 34 16.02 -6.04 0.04
C ILE A 34 16.19 -4.99 1.12
N THR A 35 17.36 -4.37 1.15
CA THR A 35 17.70 -3.27 2.06
C THR A 35 17.65 -1.96 1.29
N PHE A 36 16.99 -0.97 1.87
CA PHE A 36 16.91 0.40 1.39
C PHE A 36 17.60 1.31 2.39
N THR A 37 18.58 2.09 1.94
CA THR A 37 19.31 3.04 2.78
C THR A 37 19.09 4.45 2.25
N LEU A 38 18.72 5.37 3.13
CA LEU A 38 18.55 6.78 2.82
C LEU A 38 19.91 7.48 2.93
N GLU A 39 20.53 7.75 1.79
CA GLU A 39 21.72 8.58 1.68
C GLU A 39 21.32 10.07 1.60
N PRO A 40 22.27 11.01 1.78
CA PRO A 40 21.96 12.44 1.71
C PRO A 40 21.34 12.89 0.38
N ASP A 41 21.74 12.27 -0.73
CA ASP A 41 21.37 12.64 -2.10
C ASP A 41 20.65 11.54 -2.88
N ALA A 42 20.58 10.32 -2.35
CA ALA A 42 20.01 9.16 -3.03
C ALA A 42 19.29 8.18 -2.08
N LEU A 43 18.37 7.42 -2.64
CA LEU A 43 17.84 6.20 -2.03
C LEU A 43 18.61 5.02 -2.62
N ALA A 44 19.53 4.46 -1.84
CA ALA A 44 20.26 3.25 -2.20
C ALA A 44 19.41 2.02 -1.88
N TRP A 45 19.49 0.99 -2.72
CA TRP A 45 18.88 -0.30 -2.45
C TRP A 45 19.79 -1.43 -2.89
N SER A 46 19.74 -2.54 -2.15
CA SER A 46 20.49 -3.77 -2.45
C SER A 46 19.62 -4.98 -2.14
N ASP A 47 19.57 -5.94 -3.05
CA ASP A 47 19.00 -7.27 -2.80
C ASP A 47 20.09 -8.33 -2.51
N GLY A 48 21.31 -7.88 -2.18
CA GLY A 48 22.49 -8.73 -1.98
C GLY A 48 23.14 -9.26 -3.26
N LYS A 49 22.49 -9.17 -4.43
CA LYS A 49 23.07 -9.51 -5.74
C LYS A 49 23.19 -8.30 -6.65
N ILE A 50 22.18 -7.44 -6.61
CA ILE A 50 22.05 -6.24 -7.42
C ILE A 50 21.92 -5.07 -6.46
N GLU A 51 22.74 -4.07 -6.72
CA GLU A 51 22.71 -2.80 -6.04
C GLU A 51 22.24 -1.72 -7.01
N GLY A 52 21.48 -0.76 -6.50
CA GLY A 52 21.03 0.38 -7.25
C GLY A 52 20.97 1.62 -6.38
N ARG A 53 21.17 2.77 -7.01
CA ARG A 53 21.03 4.08 -6.35
C ARG A 53 20.03 4.90 -7.15
N LEU A 54 19.03 5.43 -6.45
CA LEU A 54 18.02 6.31 -7.03
C LEU A 54 18.22 7.73 -6.48
N PRO A 55 18.81 8.66 -7.25
CA PRO A 55 19.04 10.02 -6.79
C PRO A 55 17.72 10.70 -6.42
N LEU A 56 17.66 11.32 -5.23
CA LEU A 56 16.42 11.88 -4.69
C LEU A 56 15.83 12.96 -5.60
N HIS A 57 16.70 13.77 -6.23
CA HIS A 57 16.31 14.84 -7.16
C HIS A 57 15.63 14.33 -8.45
N GLN A 58 15.83 13.05 -8.81
CA GLN A 58 15.24 12.42 -10.00
C GLN A 58 13.90 11.74 -9.73
N ILE A 59 13.51 11.66 -8.45
CA ILE A 59 12.22 11.11 -8.06
C ILE A 59 11.12 12.03 -8.59
N GLY A 60 10.20 11.43 -9.34
CA GLY A 60 9.07 12.11 -9.94
C GLY A 60 7.78 11.87 -9.18
N THR A 61 7.59 10.64 -8.70
CA THR A 61 6.36 10.23 -8.03
C THR A 61 6.64 9.34 -6.86
N VAL A 62 5.97 9.57 -5.74
CA VAL A 62 5.93 8.64 -4.62
C VAL A 62 4.48 8.27 -4.38
N ARG A 63 4.17 6.98 -4.28
CA ARG A 63 2.83 6.50 -4.02
C ARG A 63 2.80 5.56 -2.82
N ILE A 64 1.92 5.84 -1.87
CA ILE A 64 1.69 5.00 -0.69
C ILE A 64 0.38 4.25 -0.89
N LEU A 65 0.42 2.94 -0.87
CA LEU A 65 -0.72 2.06 -1.15
C LEU A 65 -1.05 1.20 0.06
N TYR A 66 -2.35 0.99 0.26
CA TYR A 66 -2.88 0.02 1.21
C TYR A 66 -3.42 -1.19 0.44
N ARG A 67 -2.70 -2.32 0.52
CA ARG A 67 -2.94 -3.53 -0.29
C ARG A 67 -3.30 -4.71 0.61
N PRO A 68 -4.50 -4.76 1.22
CA PRO A 68 -4.89 -5.89 2.05
C PRO A 68 -4.81 -7.17 1.20
N ALA A 69 -4.15 -8.20 1.72
CA ALA A 69 -3.96 -9.46 1.01
C ALA A 69 -4.28 -10.63 1.93
N ASN A 70 -5.28 -11.42 1.54
CA ASN A 70 -5.74 -12.65 2.19
C ASN A 70 -5.89 -12.50 3.71
N LEU A 71 -4.92 -12.96 4.50
CA LEU A 71 -4.93 -12.97 5.97
C LEU A 71 -4.39 -11.68 6.62
N TYR A 72 -3.73 -10.81 5.87
CA TYR A 72 -3.05 -9.63 6.41
C TYR A 72 -3.74 -8.34 5.99
N ASN A 73 -4.47 -7.75 6.94
CA ASN A 73 -5.22 -6.51 6.74
C ASN A 73 -4.33 -5.27 6.75
N LYS A 74 -3.17 -5.27 7.44
CA LYS A 74 -2.24 -4.13 7.49
C LYS A 74 -1.08 -4.30 6.52
N ARG A 75 -1.33 -4.16 5.22
CA ARG A 75 -0.26 -4.24 4.21
C ARG A 75 -0.11 -2.89 3.53
N PHE A 76 0.97 -2.20 3.87
CA PHE A 76 1.35 -0.91 3.32
C PHE A 76 2.52 -1.09 2.36
N ARG A 77 2.47 -0.37 1.24
CA ARG A 77 3.52 -0.37 0.23
C ARG A 77 3.83 1.06 -0.17
N VAL A 78 5.10 1.37 -0.32
CA VAL A 78 5.56 2.62 -0.93
C VAL A 78 6.20 2.28 -2.27
N GLU A 79 5.74 2.95 -3.32
CA GLU A 79 6.30 2.89 -4.66
C GLU A 79 6.97 4.24 -4.96
N VAL A 80 8.25 4.21 -5.27
CA VAL A 80 9.06 5.39 -5.61
C VAL A 80 9.44 5.30 -7.08
N GLY A 81 8.88 6.20 -7.89
CA GLY A 81 9.08 6.28 -9.33
C GLY A 81 10.01 7.43 -9.72
N GLN A 82 11.01 7.12 -10.54
CA GLN A 82 11.84 8.11 -11.22
C GLN A 82 11.08 8.75 -12.38
N ARG A 83 11.39 10.01 -12.74
CA ARG A 83 10.68 10.71 -13.83
C ARG A 83 10.80 10.02 -15.20
N LEU A 84 11.94 9.41 -15.47
CA LEU A 84 12.31 8.82 -16.78
C LEU A 84 13.07 7.50 -16.58
N GLY A 85 12.60 6.64 -15.67
CA GLY A 85 13.36 5.45 -15.34
C GLY A 85 12.61 4.44 -14.50
N LYS A 86 13.37 3.71 -13.70
CA LYS A 86 12.87 2.57 -12.95
C LYS A 86 12.11 3.04 -11.71
N SER A 87 11.09 2.28 -11.34
CA SER A 87 10.40 2.42 -10.07
C SER A 87 10.90 1.36 -9.10
N VAL A 88 11.16 1.75 -7.87
CA VAL A 88 11.45 0.83 -6.77
C VAL A 88 10.26 0.81 -5.82
N TRP A 89 10.06 -0.31 -5.12
CA TRP A 89 8.98 -0.40 -4.14
C TRP A 89 9.41 -1.22 -2.93
N PHE A 90 8.84 -0.87 -1.79
CA PHE A 90 9.03 -1.59 -0.55
C PHE A 90 7.73 -1.68 0.25
N ALA A 91 7.62 -2.67 1.13
CA ALA A 91 6.42 -2.92 1.91
C ALA A 91 6.75 -3.20 3.39
N ASN A 92 5.78 -2.99 4.26
CA ASN A 92 5.92 -3.23 5.71
C ASN A 92 6.08 -4.72 6.08
N LEU A 93 5.64 -5.64 5.21
CA LEU A 93 5.66 -7.07 5.48
C LEU A 93 6.95 -7.74 4.99
N THR A 94 7.52 -8.59 5.85
CA THR A 94 8.70 -9.41 5.57
C THR A 94 8.35 -10.90 5.70
N TYR A 95 8.63 -11.69 4.67
CA TYR A 95 8.51 -13.15 4.75
C TYR A 95 9.70 -13.76 5.50
N ARG A 96 9.44 -14.48 6.61
CA ARG A 96 10.45 -15.24 7.37
C ARG A 96 10.44 -16.74 7.08
N GLY A 97 9.32 -17.28 6.59
CA GLY A 97 9.20 -18.70 6.21
C GLY A 97 7.91 -19.00 5.46
N LEU A 98 7.62 -20.28 5.20
CA LEU A 98 6.45 -20.75 4.42
C LEU A 98 5.11 -20.22 4.94
N MET A 99 5.01 -19.99 6.25
CA MET A 99 3.79 -19.51 6.91
C MET A 99 4.01 -18.28 7.81
N GLU A 100 5.25 -17.78 7.92
CA GLU A 100 5.58 -16.70 8.85
C GLU A 100 5.85 -15.40 8.10
N VAL A 101 5.00 -14.40 8.35
CA VAL A 101 5.14 -13.04 7.85
C VAL A 101 5.22 -12.11 9.05
N GLU A 102 6.29 -11.34 9.13
CA GLU A 102 6.50 -10.34 10.16
C GLU A 102 6.06 -8.97 9.65
N ALA A 103 5.28 -8.25 10.45
CA ALA A 103 4.86 -6.89 10.16
C ALA A 103 5.81 -5.90 10.84
N ASN A 104 6.66 -5.25 10.06
CA ASN A 104 7.61 -4.23 10.53
C ASN A 104 6.96 -2.84 10.53
N ASP A 105 5.75 -2.74 11.09
CA ASP A 105 4.89 -1.55 11.01
C ASP A 105 5.58 -0.28 11.54
N ALA A 106 6.14 -0.35 12.75
CA ALA A 106 6.78 0.79 13.39
C ALA A 106 8.03 1.26 12.62
N ALA A 107 8.89 0.32 12.18
CA ALA A 107 10.10 0.64 11.42
C ALA A 107 9.79 1.18 10.03
N PHE A 108 8.77 0.61 9.36
CA PHE A 108 8.27 1.11 8.10
C PHE A 108 7.73 2.53 8.23
N ALA A 109 6.88 2.79 9.23
CA ALA A 109 6.32 4.11 9.49
C ALA A 109 7.42 5.15 9.80
N ALA A 110 8.40 4.79 10.63
CA ALA A 110 9.53 5.65 10.96
C ALA A 110 10.38 5.98 9.72
N PHE A 111 10.70 4.98 8.90
CA PHE A 111 11.46 5.18 7.67
C PHE A 111 10.71 6.05 6.65
N VAL A 112 9.41 5.82 6.44
CA VAL A 112 8.59 6.63 5.54
C VAL A 112 8.53 8.09 5.99
N ARG A 113 8.42 8.34 7.31
CA ARG A 113 8.39 9.70 7.88
C ARG A 113 9.69 10.48 7.67
N VAL A 114 10.85 9.82 7.55
CA VAL A 114 12.11 10.50 7.21
C VAL A 114 12.35 10.57 5.71
N LEU A 115 11.89 9.58 4.95
CA LEU A 115 12.06 9.50 3.50
C LEU A 115 11.25 10.57 2.76
N LEU A 116 9.97 10.75 3.09
CA LEU A 116 9.10 11.67 2.34
C LEU A 116 9.59 13.12 2.41
N PRO A 117 9.95 13.70 3.58
CA PRO A 117 10.52 15.04 3.65
C PRO A 117 11.86 15.14 2.92
N ALA A 118 12.72 14.11 2.98
CA ALA A 118 14.00 14.10 2.27
C ALA A 118 13.80 14.19 0.75
N ILE A 119 12.86 13.42 0.20
CA ILE A 119 12.49 13.49 -1.22
C ILE A 119 11.90 14.86 -1.56
N ALA A 120 11.00 15.40 -0.72
CA ALA A 120 10.37 16.69 -0.98
C ALA A 120 11.38 17.84 -1.03
N ARG A 121 12.41 17.80 -0.17
CA ARG A 121 13.51 18.78 -0.18
C ARG A 121 14.38 18.67 -1.43
N ALA A 122 14.75 17.45 -1.83
CA ALA A 122 15.64 17.22 -2.97
C ALA A 122 14.93 17.35 -4.34
N ALA A 123 13.62 17.06 -4.40
CA ALA A 123 12.80 17.12 -5.61
C ALA A 123 11.49 17.88 -5.35
N PRO A 124 11.49 19.22 -5.37
CA PRO A 124 10.29 20.02 -5.10
C PRO A 124 9.12 19.79 -6.08
N LYS A 125 9.40 19.27 -7.28
CA LYS A 125 8.36 18.91 -8.28
C LYS A 125 7.88 17.46 -8.16
N ALA A 126 8.35 16.69 -7.17
CA ALA A 126 7.89 15.33 -6.95
C ALA A 126 6.42 15.35 -6.50
N ARG A 127 5.62 14.42 -7.03
CA ARG A 127 4.20 14.29 -6.69
C ARG A 127 4.00 13.13 -5.74
N PHE A 128 3.31 13.38 -4.65
CA PHE A 128 3.06 12.40 -3.59
C PHE A 128 1.59 12.00 -3.62
N PHE A 129 1.35 10.70 -3.82
CA PHE A 129 0.03 10.12 -3.96
C PHE A 129 -0.21 9.08 -2.87
N GLY A 130 -1.47 8.92 -2.51
CA GLY A 130 -1.96 7.89 -1.61
C GLY A 130 -3.08 7.11 -2.28
N GLY A 131 -3.22 5.83 -1.95
CA GLY A 131 -4.24 4.95 -2.51
C GLY A 131 -3.90 4.47 -3.93
N GLU A 132 -4.89 3.90 -4.61
CA GLU A 132 -4.71 3.38 -5.98
C GLU A 132 -4.76 4.49 -7.04
N PRO A 133 -4.13 4.30 -8.22
CA PRO A 133 -4.25 5.25 -9.32
C PRO A 133 -5.73 5.50 -9.67
N PRO A 134 -6.14 6.76 -9.97
CA PRO A 134 -7.54 7.09 -10.25
C PRO A 134 -8.18 6.25 -11.36
N TRP A 135 -7.44 5.92 -12.42
CA TRP A 135 -7.96 5.10 -13.52
C TRP A 135 -8.27 3.67 -13.07
N ARG A 136 -7.39 3.08 -12.24
CA ARG A 136 -7.57 1.72 -11.71
C ARG A 136 -8.68 1.70 -10.66
N TYR A 137 -8.74 2.72 -9.82
CA TYR A 137 -9.83 2.93 -8.87
C TYR A 137 -11.18 2.99 -9.60
N GLY A 138 -11.28 3.82 -10.64
CA GLY A 138 -12.48 3.96 -11.47
C GLY A 138 -12.87 2.66 -12.15
N LEU A 139 -11.91 1.92 -12.70
CA LEU A 139 -12.17 0.62 -13.35
C LEU A 139 -12.74 -0.41 -12.35
N VAL A 140 -12.14 -0.52 -11.16
CA VAL A 140 -12.62 -1.43 -10.11
C VAL A 140 -13.98 -0.99 -9.59
N ALA A 141 -14.20 0.32 -9.39
CA ALA A 141 -15.49 0.86 -8.98
C ALA A 141 -16.59 0.58 -10.02
N LEU A 142 -16.29 0.74 -11.31
CA LEU A 142 -17.20 0.43 -12.41
C LEU A 142 -17.52 -1.07 -12.45
N PHE A 143 -16.51 -1.93 -12.37
CA PHE A 143 -16.71 -3.38 -12.35
C PHE A 143 -17.58 -3.80 -11.16
N ASN A 144 -17.32 -3.24 -9.97
CA ASN A 144 -18.14 -3.49 -8.79
C ASN A 144 -19.59 -3.00 -8.97
N LEU A 145 -19.80 -1.84 -9.59
CA LEU A 145 -21.13 -1.32 -9.89
C LEU A 145 -21.90 -2.27 -10.81
N VAL A 146 -21.26 -2.76 -11.88
CA VAL A 146 -21.86 -3.72 -12.83
C VAL A 146 -22.20 -5.03 -12.12
N LEU A 147 -21.30 -5.55 -11.29
CA LEU A 147 -21.53 -6.79 -10.55
C LEU A 147 -22.71 -6.66 -9.57
N VAL A 148 -22.82 -5.53 -8.86
CA VAL A 148 -23.95 -5.26 -7.97
C VAL A 148 -25.24 -5.15 -8.77
N ALA A 149 -25.24 -4.45 -9.90
CA ALA A 149 -26.41 -4.33 -10.77
C ALA A 149 -26.87 -5.70 -11.31
N ALA A 150 -25.93 -6.55 -11.73
CA ALA A 150 -26.22 -7.92 -12.17
C ALA A 150 -26.79 -8.76 -11.01
N GLY A 151 -26.22 -8.65 -9.81
CA GLY A 151 -26.73 -9.32 -8.61
C GLY A 151 -28.17 -8.91 -8.28
N ILE A 152 -28.49 -7.62 -8.37
CA ILE A 152 -29.86 -7.12 -8.19
C ILE A 152 -30.79 -7.71 -9.25
N ALA A 153 -30.39 -7.76 -10.51
CA ALA A 153 -31.20 -8.34 -11.59
C ALA A 153 -31.52 -9.82 -11.34
N VAL A 154 -30.52 -10.61 -10.89
CA VAL A 154 -30.72 -12.02 -10.53
C VAL A 154 -31.68 -12.17 -9.34
N VAL A 155 -31.56 -11.33 -8.31
CA VAL A 155 -32.47 -11.34 -7.16
C VAL A 155 -33.90 -11.02 -7.60
N VAL A 156 -34.09 -10.01 -8.45
CA VAL A 156 -35.41 -9.66 -9.01
C VAL A 156 -36.01 -10.83 -9.77
N GLU A 157 -35.22 -11.52 -10.59
CA GLU A 157 -35.70 -12.67 -11.37
C GLU A 157 -36.01 -13.89 -10.49
N ALA A 158 -35.18 -14.15 -9.48
CA ALA A 158 -35.42 -15.23 -8.51
C ALA A 158 -36.70 -15.01 -7.71
N LEU A 159 -37.01 -13.75 -7.35
CA LEU A 159 -38.27 -13.38 -6.70
C LEU A 159 -39.48 -13.59 -7.63
N ARG A 160 -39.36 -13.26 -8.92
CA ARG A 160 -40.41 -13.53 -9.92
C ARG A 160 -40.67 -15.02 -10.12
N SER A 161 -39.61 -15.82 -10.06
CA SER A 161 -39.68 -17.28 -10.20
C SER A 161 -40.03 -18.00 -8.90
N LEU A 162 -40.41 -17.28 -7.83
CA LEU A 162 -40.72 -17.81 -6.50
C LEU A 162 -39.63 -18.73 -5.92
N THR A 163 -38.38 -18.54 -6.36
CA THR A 163 -37.24 -19.37 -5.96
C THR A 163 -36.52 -18.72 -4.79
N TRP A 164 -37.17 -18.71 -3.63
CA TRP A 164 -36.72 -18.00 -2.43
C TRP A 164 -35.32 -18.42 -1.94
N ALA A 165 -34.97 -19.70 -2.08
CA ALA A 165 -33.65 -20.21 -1.70
C ALA A 165 -32.53 -19.59 -2.57
N LEU A 166 -32.76 -19.49 -3.88
CA LEU A 166 -31.81 -18.86 -4.81
C LEU A 166 -31.71 -17.35 -4.53
N ALA A 167 -32.84 -16.67 -4.32
CA ALA A 167 -32.86 -15.26 -3.99
C ALA A 167 -32.06 -14.96 -2.71
N GLY A 168 -32.27 -15.75 -1.65
CA GLY A 168 -31.55 -15.63 -0.38
C GLY A 168 -30.04 -15.87 -0.52
N ALA A 169 -29.65 -16.94 -1.23
CA ALA A 169 -28.24 -17.25 -1.46
C ALA A 169 -27.54 -16.14 -2.27
N THR A 170 -28.17 -15.63 -3.34
CA THR A 170 -27.62 -14.54 -4.13
C THR A 170 -27.50 -13.26 -3.31
N LEU A 171 -28.50 -12.91 -2.50
CA LEU A 171 -28.46 -11.75 -1.60
C LEU A 171 -27.30 -11.83 -0.61
N ALA A 172 -27.09 -12.99 0.02
CA ALA A 172 -26.01 -13.19 0.98
C ALA A 172 -24.63 -13.01 0.33
N VAL A 173 -24.42 -13.65 -0.84
CA VAL A 173 -23.14 -13.57 -1.57
C VAL A 173 -22.90 -12.15 -2.10
N ALA A 174 -23.90 -11.53 -2.72
CA ALA A 174 -23.80 -10.18 -3.26
C ALA A 174 -23.57 -9.14 -2.14
N GLY A 175 -24.26 -9.29 -1.00
CA GLY A 175 -24.06 -8.43 0.17
C GLY A 175 -22.65 -8.53 0.74
N TYR A 176 -22.13 -9.75 0.93
CA TYR A 176 -20.76 -9.96 1.40
C TYR A 176 -19.71 -9.39 0.44
N MET A 177 -19.83 -9.69 -0.86
CA MET A 177 -18.94 -9.16 -1.90
C MET A 177 -19.00 -7.63 -1.96
N GLY A 178 -20.20 -7.05 -1.90
CA GLY A 178 -20.40 -5.61 -1.88
C GLY A 178 -19.75 -4.92 -0.67
N TRP A 179 -19.86 -5.53 0.52
CA TRP A 179 -19.20 -5.02 1.72
C TRP A 179 -17.67 -5.06 1.62
N GLN A 180 -17.10 -6.17 1.14
CA GLN A 180 -15.66 -6.28 0.93
C GLN A 180 -15.14 -5.23 -0.06
N MET A 181 -15.84 -5.07 -1.19
CA MET A 181 -15.46 -4.10 -2.22
C MET A 181 -15.63 -2.65 -1.74
N ALA A 182 -16.70 -2.35 -1.00
CA ALA A 182 -16.88 -1.03 -0.39
C ALA A 182 -15.74 -0.71 0.59
N THR A 183 -15.32 -1.67 1.42
CA THR A 183 -14.20 -1.49 2.35
C THR A 183 -12.90 -1.20 1.60
N TRP A 184 -12.64 -1.91 0.51
CA TRP A 184 -11.49 -1.65 -0.37
C TRP A 184 -11.57 -0.25 -1.02
N LEU A 185 -12.73 0.12 -1.58
CA LEU A 185 -12.95 1.40 -2.25
C LEU A 185 -12.84 2.61 -1.30
N ILE A 186 -13.23 2.46 -0.03
CA ILE A 186 -13.11 3.53 0.97
C ILE A 186 -11.64 3.75 1.34
N ARG A 187 -10.87 2.66 1.54
CA ARG A 187 -9.47 2.74 1.99
C ARG A 187 -8.48 3.04 0.87
N ASN A 188 -8.79 2.68 -0.37
CA ASN A 188 -7.93 2.93 -1.53
C ASN A 188 -8.31 4.16 -2.35
N ARG A 189 -9.05 5.11 -1.76
CA ARG A 189 -9.37 6.38 -2.42
C ARG A 189 -8.09 7.11 -2.82
N PRO A 190 -7.95 7.54 -4.08
CA PRO A 190 -6.81 8.33 -4.52
C PRO A 190 -6.76 9.65 -3.73
N VAL A 191 -5.66 9.91 -3.04
CA VAL A 191 -5.46 11.13 -2.24
C VAL A 191 -4.10 11.75 -2.53
N ALA A 192 -3.98 13.07 -2.47
CA ALA A 192 -2.68 13.73 -2.47
C ALA A 192 -2.07 13.60 -1.06
N VAL A 193 -0.79 13.24 -0.97
CA VAL A 193 -0.10 13.06 0.31
C VAL A 193 0.78 14.27 0.59
N ASP A 194 0.65 14.86 1.78
CA ASP A 194 1.64 15.83 2.27
C ASP A 194 2.89 15.07 2.73
N PRO A 195 4.09 15.35 2.17
CA PRO A 195 5.34 14.71 2.58
C PRO A 195 5.70 14.91 4.05
N ASN A 196 5.25 16.01 4.67
CA ASN A 196 5.55 16.32 6.07
C ASN A 196 4.50 15.75 7.04
N ALA A 197 3.31 15.41 6.52
CA ALA A 197 2.20 14.89 7.30
C ALA A 197 1.52 13.74 6.53
N PRO A 198 2.19 12.57 6.41
CA PRO A 198 1.61 11.45 5.68
C PRO A 198 0.29 11.01 6.36
N PRO A 199 -0.76 10.73 5.58
CA PRO A 199 -2.09 10.50 6.13
C PRO A 199 -2.11 9.22 6.98
N PRO A 200 -2.75 9.25 8.17
CA PRO A 200 -2.71 8.16 9.15
C PRO A 200 -3.36 6.87 8.68
N GLN A 201 -4.12 6.94 7.58
CA GLN A 201 -4.77 5.78 6.95
C GLN A 201 -3.84 5.02 5.98
N LEU A 202 -2.68 5.57 5.64
CA LEU A 202 -1.70 4.97 4.72
C LEU A 202 -0.35 4.66 5.37
N VAL A 203 -0.26 4.87 6.67
CA VAL A 203 0.91 4.54 7.50
C VAL A 203 0.38 3.85 8.76
N PRO A 204 0.96 2.71 9.18
CA PRO A 204 0.49 2.00 10.36
C PRO A 204 0.73 2.76 11.67
#